data_AF-A0A251UTU7-F1
#
_entry.id   AF-A0A251UTU7-F1
#
_cell.length_a   1.000
_cell.length_b   1.000
_cell.length_c   1.000
_cell.angle_alpha   90.00
_cell.angle_beta   90.00
_cell.angle_gamma   90.00
#
_symmetry.space_group_name_H-M   'P 1'
#
loop_
_entity.id
_entity.type
_entity.pdbx_description
1 polymer ?
#
loop_
_entity_poly.entity_id
_entity_poly.type
_entity_poly.pdbx_seq_one_letter_code
_entity_poly.pdbx_strand_id
1 'polypeptide(L)'
;MHFPKVLIDGPYGAPAQDYKKYDVVLLVGLGIGATPMISIVKDIVNNMKAKQEEDEALESGNNNAMPPMSPQSKKNSASNFKTTRAYFYWVTREQGSFDWFKGVMNEVAEIDHDGVIEMHNYCTSVYEEGDARSALITMLQSLNHAKNGVDVISGTRVKSHFAKPNWRSVYKRIALTHNGQRIGVFYCGAPAPVKELKQLAADFSHKTSTKFDFHKENF
;
A
#
# COMPACT_ATOMS: atom_id res chain seq x y z
N MET A 1 -11.98 -4.68 39.59
CA MET A 1 -11.93 -5.44 38.32
C MET A 1 -10.49 -5.87 38.09
N HIS A 2 -10.24 -7.16 37.90
CA HIS A 2 -8.90 -7.70 37.64
C HIS A 2 -8.76 -7.88 36.12
N PHE A 3 -7.91 -7.09 35.47
CA PHE A 3 -7.63 -7.27 34.06
C PHE A 3 -6.64 -8.43 33.86
N PRO A 4 -6.79 -9.24 32.81
CA PRO A 4 -5.87 -10.33 32.52
C PRO A 4 -4.47 -9.78 32.19
N LYS A 5 -3.44 -10.52 32.62
CA LYS A 5 -2.04 -10.21 32.28
C LYS A 5 -1.76 -10.69 30.85
N VAL A 6 -1.32 -9.78 30.00
CA VAL A 6 -0.87 -10.07 28.63
C VAL A 6 0.65 -10.21 28.65
N LEU A 7 1.15 -11.33 28.14
CA LEU A 7 2.57 -11.59 27.92
C LEU A 7 2.84 -11.42 26.43
N ILE A 8 3.80 -10.55 26.10
CA ILE A 8 4.19 -10.25 24.72
C ILE A 8 5.59 -10.81 24.54
N ASP A 9 5.74 -11.83 23.68
CA ASP A 9 7.06 -12.22 23.20
C ASP A 9 7.61 -11.13 22.29
N GLY A 10 8.92 -10.88 22.41
CA GLY A 10 9.63 -9.85 21.65
C GLY A 10 9.41 -9.98 20.14
N PRO A 11 9.66 -8.91 19.36
CA PRO A 11 9.31 -8.89 17.95
C PRO A 11 10.11 -9.95 17.18
N TYR A 12 9.41 -10.98 16.69
CA TYR A 12 9.89 -11.81 15.59
C TYR A 12 10.10 -10.86 14.40
N GLY A 13 11.29 -10.86 13.79
CA GLY A 13 11.64 -9.93 12.71
C GLY A 13 10.51 -9.84 11.68
N ALA A 14 9.93 -8.65 11.52
CA ALA A 14 8.73 -8.50 10.71
C ALA A 14 9.06 -8.82 9.24
N PRO A 15 8.37 -9.78 8.59
CA PRO A 15 8.65 -10.17 7.20
C PRO A 15 8.62 -9.00 6.20
N ALA A 16 8.02 -7.87 6.59
CA ALA A 16 7.96 -6.65 5.81
C ALA A 16 9.24 -5.80 5.74
N GLN A 17 10.26 -5.94 6.60
CA GLN A 17 11.32 -4.91 6.71
C GLN A 17 12.13 -4.66 5.42
N ASP A 18 12.17 -5.64 4.52
CA ASP A 18 12.91 -5.56 3.27
C ASP A 18 12.36 -4.52 2.29
N TYR A 19 11.11 -4.07 2.45
CA TYR A 19 10.54 -3.01 1.61
C TYR A 19 11.38 -1.72 1.67
N LYS A 20 12.01 -1.44 2.82
CA LYS A 20 12.84 -0.24 3.05
C LYS A 20 14.10 -0.21 2.18
N LYS A 21 14.48 -1.34 1.57
CA LYS A 21 15.62 -1.44 0.63
C LYS A 21 15.30 -0.86 -0.75
N TYR A 22 14.03 -0.58 -1.03
CA TYR A 22 13.54 -0.20 -2.35
C TYR A 22 12.94 1.21 -2.35
N ASP A 23 13.31 1.99 -3.37
CA ASP A 23 12.70 3.30 -3.62
C ASP A 23 11.26 3.14 -4.17
N VAL A 24 11.02 2.06 -4.92
CA VAL A 24 9.71 1.73 -5.48
C VAL A 24 9.29 0.33 -5.06
N VAL A 25 8.07 0.20 -4.54
CA VAL A 25 7.50 -1.09 -4.12
C VAL A 25 6.17 -1.39 -4.78
N LEU A 26 5.95 -2.66 -5.13
CA LEU A 26 4.68 -3.22 -5.55
C LEU A 26 4.19 -4.18 -4.46
N LEU A 27 3.20 -3.75 -3.69
CA LEU A 27 2.59 -4.50 -2.59
C LEU A 27 1.32 -5.19 -3.10
N VAL A 28 1.25 -6.52 -3.02
CA VAL A 28 0.11 -7.32 -3.48
C VAL A 28 -0.44 -8.16 -2.34
N GLY A 29 -1.65 -7.82 -1.87
CA GLY A 29 -2.35 -8.53 -0.81
C GLY A 29 -3.61 -9.23 -1.33
N LEU A 30 -3.75 -10.54 -1.09
CA LEU A 30 -4.96 -11.29 -1.42
C LEU A 30 -5.74 -11.69 -0.16
N GLY A 31 -7.01 -11.27 -0.08
CA GLY A 31 -7.90 -11.54 1.06
C GLY A 31 -7.29 -11.02 2.36
N ILE A 32 -7.25 -11.89 3.39
CA ILE A 32 -6.58 -11.61 4.67
C ILE A 32 -5.07 -11.33 4.54
N GLY A 33 -4.45 -11.76 3.43
CA GLY A 33 -3.05 -11.49 3.11
C GLY A 33 -2.75 -10.01 2.85
N ALA A 34 -3.75 -9.13 2.89
CA ALA A 34 -3.55 -7.69 2.84
C ALA A 34 -3.03 -7.10 4.15
N THR A 35 -3.33 -7.70 5.30
CA THR A 35 -2.95 -7.18 6.64
C THR A 35 -1.49 -6.78 6.75
N PRO A 36 -0.52 -7.59 6.26
CA PRO A 36 0.88 -7.21 6.36
C PRO A 36 1.27 -6.05 5.44
N MET A 37 0.67 -5.99 4.26
CA MET A 37 0.87 -4.90 3.29
C MET A 37 0.28 -3.60 3.82
N ILE A 38 -0.79 -3.69 4.59
CA ILE A 38 -1.42 -2.54 5.26
C ILE A 38 -0.50 -2.00 6.34
N SER A 39 0.21 -2.86 7.08
CA SER A 39 1.25 -2.42 8.01
C SER A 39 2.38 -1.68 7.31
N ILE A 40 2.79 -2.11 6.11
CA ILE A 40 3.78 -1.39 5.29
C ILE A 40 3.23 -0.02 4.85
N VAL A 41 2.00 0.03 4.36
CA VAL A 41 1.32 1.28 3.96
C VAL A 41 1.26 2.26 5.14
N LYS A 42 0.89 1.79 6.35
CA LYS A 42 0.90 2.62 7.56
C LYS A 42 2.29 3.12 7.91
N ASP A 43 3.32 2.28 7.81
CA ASP A 43 4.70 2.71 8.06
C ASP A 43 5.11 3.81 7.06
N ILE A 44 4.79 3.65 5.76
CA ILE A 44 5.01 4.67 4.73
C ILE A 44 4.31 5.99 5.10
N VAL A 45 3.01 5.94 5.44
CA VAL A 45 2.22 7.12 5.83
C VAL A 45 2.83 7.83 7.06
N ASN A 46 3.24 7.07 8.07
CA ASN A 46 3.85 7.64 9.27
C ASN A 46 5.19 8.32 8.97
N ASN A 47 5.99 7.75 8.06
CA ASN A 47 7.25 8.37 7.63
C ASN A 47 6.99 9.65 6.79
N MET A 48 5.92 9.69 6.00
CA MET A 48 5.51 10.91 5.28
C MET A 48 5.11 12.04 6.23
N LYS A 49 4.30 11.74 7.25
CA LYS A 49 3.92 12.70 8.30
C LYS A 49 5.13 13.28 9.02
N ALA A 50 6.05 12.41 9.44
CA ALA A 50 7.28 12.85 10.12
C ALA A 50 8.12 13.78 9.24
N LYS A 51 8.20 13.50 7.93
CA LYS A 51 8.92 14.35 6.99
C LYS A 51 8.25 15.72 6.80
N GLN A 52 6.91 15.76 6.69
CA GLN A 52 6.15 17.00 6.59
C GLN A 52 6.36 17.89 7.83
N GLU A 53 6.31 17.31 9.03
CA GLU A 53 6.57 18.03 10.29
C GLU A 53 8.00 18.60 10.35
N GLU A 54 9.00 17.85 9.88
CA GLU A 54 10.39 18.33 9.78
C GLU A 54 10.53 19.48 8.78
N ASP A 55 9.92 19.37 7.60
CA ASP A 55 9.96 20.42 6.57
C ASP A 55 9.27 21.72 7.05
N GLU A 56 8.10 21.61 7.70
CA GLU A 56 7.37 22.76 8.28
C GLU A 56 8.15 23.45 9.41
N ALA A 57 8.84 22.68 10.25
CA ALA A 57 9.67 23.20 11.33
C ALA A 57 10.91 23.97 10.82
N LEU A 58 11.46 23.57 9.67
CA LEU A 58 12.57 24.26 9.01
C LEU A 58 12.13 25.57 8.35
N GLU A 59 10.93 25.61 7.76
CA GLU A 59 10.38 26.83 7.15
C GLU A 59 9.93 27.87 8.20
N SER A 60 9.54 27.43 9.40
CA SER A 60 9.11 28.32 10.50
C SER A 60 10.26 28.90 11.35
N GLY A 61 11.51 28.78 10.90
CA GLY A 61 12.71 29.23 11.63
C GLY A 61 12.79 30.75 11.87
N ASN A 62 12.11 31.22 12.93
CA ASN A 62 12.38 32.50 13.59
C ASN A 62 13.64 32.37 14.48
N ASN A 63 14.58 33.29 14.32
CA ASN A 63 15.95 33.28 14.87
C ASN A 63 16.09 33.49 16.40
N ASN A 64 15.17 33.01 17.26
CA ASN A 64 15.38 33.10 18.71
C ASN A 64 14.51 32.12 19.50
N ALA A 65 15.07 30.98 19.93
CA ALA A 65 14.71 30.31 21.19
C ALA A 65 15.71 29.22 21.56
N MET A 66 16.11 29.20 22.84
CA MET A 66 16.93 28.17 23.49
C MET A 66 16.35 26.75 23.32
N PRO A 67 17.20 25.70 23.37
CA PRO A 67 16.74 24.32 23.28
C PRO A 67 16.02 23.88 24.57
N PRO A 68 14.88 23.17 24.50
CA PRO A 68 14.37 22.45 25.66
C PRO A 68 15.18 21.15 25.85
N MET A 69 15.73 21.01 27.05
CA MET A 69 16.31 19.76 27.56
C MET A 69 15.20 18.74 27.87
N SER A 70 15.14 17.64 27.12
CA SER A 70 15.14 16.27 27.66
C SER A 70 15.19 15.24 26.51
N PRO A 71 16.17 14.32 26.49
CA PRO A 71 16.28 13.29 25.46
C PRO A 71 15.80 11.94 25.99
N GLN A 72 14.57 11.52 25.68
CA GLN A 72 14.24 10.10 25.85
C GLN A 72 13.13 9.61 24.91
N SER A 73 13.53 8.72 23.99
CA SER A 73 12.73 7.91 23.05
C SER A 73 11.91 8.70 22.02
N LYS A 74 12.31 8.85 20.75
CA LYS A 74 12.43 7.78 19.74
C LYS A 74 13.37 8.24 18.61
N LYS A 75 14.68 8.17 18.83
CA LYS A 75 15.68 8.53 17.81
C LYS A 75 16.20 7.31 17.04
N ASN A 76 15.31 6.36 16.73
CA ASN A 76 15.70 5.05 16.15
C ASN A 76 14.89 4.64 14.90
N SER A 77 14.34 5.56 14.11
CA SER A 77 13.74 5.17 12.81
C SER A 77 13.89 6.16 11.65
N ALA A 78 14.68 7.24 11.78
CA ALA A 78 15.18 7.98 10.61
C ALA A 78 16.21 7.15 9.81
N SER A 79 16.11 5.82 9.84
CA SER A 79 16.89 4.90 9.04
C SER A 79 16.37 4.96 7.62
N ASN A 80 16.97 5.82 6.79
CA ASN A 80 16.94 5.74 5.33
C ASN A 80 15.59 5.31 4.75
N PHE A 81 14.50 6.01 5.09
CA PHE A 81 13.23 5.78 4.41
C PHE A 81 13.39 6.20 2.95
N LYS A 82 13.55 5.21 2.08
CA LYS A 82 13.88 5.38 0.67
C LYS A 82 12.67 5.35 -0.25
N THR A 83 11.56 4.80 0.22
CA THR A 83 10.39 4.53 -0.61
C THR A 83 9.74 5.85 -1.05
N THR A 84 9.90 6.18 -2.33
CA THR A 84 9.31 7.34 -2.99
C THR A 84 8.00 6.99 -3.71
N ARG A 85 7.77 5.71 -3.99
CA ARG A 85 6.53 5.24 -4.63
C ARG A 85 6.14 3.84 -4.14
N ALA A 86 4.88 3.67 -3.77
CA ALA A 86 4.28 2.40 -3.40
C ALA A 86 3.00 2.16 -4.21
N TYR A 87 2.96 1.04 -4.93
CA TYR A 87 1.77 0.55 -5.60
C TYR A 87 1.13 -0.52 -4.72
N PHE A 88 -0.04 -0.24 -4.15
CA PHE A 88 -0.75 -1.21 -3.33
C PHE A 88 -1.94 -1.80 -4.09
N TYR A 89 -1.86 -3.10 -4.38
CA TYR A 89 -2.93 -3.88 -4.98
C TYR A 89 -3.55 -4.79 -3.93
N TRP A 90 -4.76 -4.44 -3.49
CA TRP A 90 -5.55 -5.30 -2.62
C TRP A 90 -6.61 -6.03 -3.43
N VAL A 91 -6.60 -7.36 -3.40
CA VAL A 91 -7.57 -8.20 -4.11
C VAL A 91 -8.35 -9.02 -3.10
N THR A 92 -9.66 -8.81 -3.00
CA THR A 92 -10.53 -9.53 -2.06
C THR A 92 -11.78 -10.08 -2.75
N ARG A 93 -12.39 -11.09 -2.14
CA ARG A 93 -13.75 -11.58 -2.45
C ARG A 93 -14.75 -11.20 -1.35
N GLU A 94 -14.28 -10.76 -0.20
CA GLU A 94 -15.11 -10.52 0.97
C GLU A 94 -15.42 -9.02 1.09
N GLN A 95 -16.69 -8.65 0.89
CA GLN A 95 -17.13 -7.26 1.03
C GLN A 95 -17.01 -6.75 2.48
N GLY A 96 -17.16 -7.63 3.47
CA GLY A 96 -16.98 -7.28 4.88
C GLY A 96 -15.52 -6.96 5.28
N SER A 97 -14.54 -7.25 4.41
CA SER A 97 -13.15 -6.89 4.69
C SER A 97 -12.86 -5.39 4.50
N PHE A 98 -13.74 -4.62 3.87
CA PHE A 98 -13.47 -3.19 3.63
C PHE A 98 -13.60 -2.33 4.89
N ASP A 99 -14.43 -2.73 5.86
CA ASP A 99 -14.69 -1.92 7.05
C ASP A 99 -13.46 -1.78 7.96
N TRP A 100 -12.68 -2.85 8.15
CA TRP A 100 -11.49 -2.79 9.01
C TRP A 100 -10.32 -2.04 8.36
N PHE A 101 -10.26 -2.01 7.02
CA PHE A 101 -9.22 -1.28 6.27
C PHE A 101 -9.60 0.16 5.93
N LYS A 102 -10.89 0.52 6.07
CA LYS A 102 -11.46 1.84 5.78
C LYS A 102 -10.69 3.01 6.37
N GLY A 103 -10.32 2.90 7.66
CA GLY A 103 -9.57 3.96 8.35
C GLY A 103 -8.24 4.28 7.66
N VAL A 104 -7.51 3.24 7.25
CA VAL A 104 -6.20 3.40 6.57
C VAL A 104 -6.37 3.94 5.16
N MET A 105 -7.38 3.48 4.42
CA MET A 105 -7.67 4.01 3.07
C MET A 105 -7.98 5.50 3.10
N ASN A 106 -8.78 5.93 4.08
CA ASN A 106 -9.14 7.33 4.25
C ASN A 106 -7.95 8.18 4.70
N GLU A 107 -7.13 7.64 5.60
CA GLU A 107 -5.90 8.27 6.08
C GLU A 107 -4.89 8.45 4.93
N VAL A 108 -4.66 7.41 4.11
CA VAL A 108 -3.82 7.52 2.90
C VAL A 108 -4.38 8.62 1.98
N ALA A 109 -5.69 8.62 1.73
CA ALA A 109 -6.31 9.64 0.87
C ALA A 109 -6.28 11.07 1.44
N GLU A 110 -6.06 11.23 2.75
CA GLU A 110 -5.91 12.52 3.42
C GLU A 110 -4.47 13.03 3.42
N ILE A 111 -3.49 12.15 3.61
CA ILE A 111 -2.09 12.53 3.83
C ILE A 111 -1.28 12.51 2.52
N ASP A 112 -1.61 11.62 1.60
CA ASP A 112 -0.82 11.37 0.40
C ASP A 112 -1.09 12.41 -0.71
N HIS A 113 -0.69 13.66 -0.46
CA HIS A 113 -0.81 14.74 -1.42
C HIS A 113 0.17 14.61 -2.61
N ASP A 114 1.32 13.98 -2.38
CA ASP A 114 2.38 13.79 -3.39
C ASP A 114 2.17 12.52 -4.25
N GLY A 115 1.16 11.73 -3.93
CA GLY A 115 0.87 10.47 -4.63
C GLY A 115 1.95 9.41 -4.45
N VAL A 116 2.61 9.37 -3.29
CA VAL A 116 3.55 8.33 -2.90
C VAL A 116 2.87 6.96 -2.91
N ILE A 117 1.59 6.86 -2.51
CA ILE A 117 0.85 5.61 -2.36
C ILE A 117 -0.29 5.54 -3.38
N GLU A 118 -0.08 4.74 -4.43
CA GLU A 118 -1.10 4.46 -5.43
C GLU A 118 -1.86 3.18 -5.03
N MET A 119 -3.09 3.34 -4.53
CA MET A 119 -3.93 2.24 -4.05
C MET A 119 -4.93 1.76 -5.10
N HIS A 120 -4.98 0.44 -5.29
CA HIS A 120 -5.87 -0.27 -6.22
C HIS A 120 -6.63 -1.37 -5.48
N ASN A 121 -7.89 -1.12 -5.17
CA ASN A 121 -8.76 -2.08 -4.50
C ASN A 121 -9.55 -2.88 -5.54
N TYR A 122 -9.45 -4.20 -5.51
CA TYR A 122 -10.15 -5.11 -6.42
C TYR A 122 -11.10 -6.02 -5.63
N CYS A 123 -12.40 -5.86 -5.86
CA CYS A 123 -13.44 -6.71 -5.30
C CYS A 123 -13.90 -7.73 -6.35
N THR A 124 -13.37 -8.95 -6.26
CA THR A 124 -13.54 -10.02 -7.26
C THR A 124 -14.77 -10.90 -7.02
N SER A 125 -15.54 -10.64 -5.96
CA SER A 125 -16.83 -11.30 -5.72
C SER A 125 -17.99 -10.68 -6.49
N VAL A 126 -17.78 -9.50 -7.08
CA VAL A 126 -18.78 -8.80 -7.87
C VAL A 126 -18.76 -9.35 -9.31
N TYR A 127 -19.21 -10.60 -9.41
CA TYR A 127 -19.58 -11.33 -10.65
C TYR A 127 -18.49 -11.45 -11.73
N GLU A 128 -18.71 -12.33 -12.71
CA GLU A 128 -17.71 -12.61 -13.74
C GLU A 128 -17.49 -11.41 -14.67
N GLU A 129 -16.27 -11.32 -15.22
CA GLU A 129 -15.87 -10.31 -16.19
C GLU A 129 -16.79 -10.38 -17.42
N GLY A 130 -17.57 -9.32 -17.67
CA GLY A 130 -18.55 -9.28 -18.77
C GLY A 130 -20.02 -9.38 -18.36
N ASP A 131 -20.35 -9.55 -17.08
CA ASP A 131 -21.72 -9.51 -16.58
C ASP A 131 -22.29 -8.07 -16.64
N ALA A 132 -23.52 -7.93 -17.14
CA ALA A 132 -24.28 -6.67 -17.14
C ALA A 132 -24.38 -6.04 -15.73
N ARG A 133 -24.36 -6.86 -14.67
CA ARG A 133 -24.35 -6.40 -13.27
C ARG A 133 -23.04 -5.73 -12.88
N SER A 134 -21.90 -6.21 -13.38
CA SER A 134 -20.59 -5.59 -13.15
C SER A 134 -20.46 -4.27 -13.92
N ALA A 135 -21.05 -4.19 -15.12
CA ALA A 135 -21.17 -2.94 -15.87
C ALA A 135 -22.04 -1.90 -15.12
N LEU A 136 -23.19 -2.32 -14.59
CA LEU A 136 -24.06 -1.47 -13.79
C LEU A 136 -23.36 -0.95 -12.53
N ILE A 137 -22.69 -1.82 -11.78
CA ILE A 137 -21.96 -1.42 -10.57
C ILE A 137 -20.81 -0.47 -10.92
N THR A 138 -20.10 -0.70 -12.03
CA THR A 138 -19.04 0.21 -12.50
C THR A 138 -19.61 1.59 -12.89
N MET A 139 -20.79 1.63 -13.50
CA MET A 139 -21.48 2.87 -13.84
C MET A 139 -21.93 3.61 -12.57
N LEU A 140 -22.58 2.92 -11.63
CA LEU A 140 -22.99 3.48 -10.33
C LEU A 140 -21.80 3.98 -9.54
N GLN A 141 -20.72 3.21 -9.49
CA GLN A 141 -19.45 3.60 -8.88
C GLN A 141 -18.92 4.91 -9.48
N SER A 142 -18.90 5.01 -10.81
CA SER A 142 -18.38 6.20 -11.49
C SER A 142 -19.26 7.44 -11.25
N LEU A 143 -20.59 7.26 -11.19
CA LEU A 143 -21.53 8.33 -10.86
C LEU A 143 -21.41 8.78 -9.40
N ASN A 144 -21.34 7.83 -8.45
CA ASN A 144 -21.26 8.14 -7.02
C ASN A 144 -19.94 8.79 -6.66
N HIS A 145 -18.83 8.33 -7.24
CA HIS A 145 -17.51 8.93 -7.03
C HIS A 145 -17.45 10.34 -7.65
N ALA A 146 -18.03 10.56 -8.83
CA ALA A 146 -18.13 11.90 -9.42
C ALA A 146 -18.99 12.88 -8.59
N LYS A 147 -20.04 12.39 -7.93
CA LYS A 147 -20.96 13.23 -7.14
C LYS A 147 -20.47 13.48 -5.71
N ASN A 148 -19.98 12.44 -5.04
CA ASN A 148 -19.71 12.42 -3.60
C ASN A 148 -18.24 12.18 -3.25
N GLY A 149 -17.38 11.90 -4.24
CA GLY A 149 -15.96 11.61 -4.02
C GLY A 149 -15.67 10.28 -3.32
N VAL A 150 -16.69 9.43 -3.15
CA VAL A 150 -16.57 8.16 -2.41
C VAL A 150 -16.96 6.95 -3.25
N ASP A 151 -16.28 5.85 -2.98
CA ASP A 151 -16.53 4.53 -3.55
C ASP A 151 -17.82 3.92 -3.01
N VAL A 152 -18.64 3.37 -3.89
CA VAL A 152 -19.98 2.87 -3.56
C VAL A 152 -19.95 1.61 -2.70
N ILE A 153 -18.85 0.85 -2.75
CA ILE A 153 -18.71 -0.41 -2.00
C ILE A 153 -17.99 -0.17 -0.67
N SER A 154 -16.79 0.41 -0.72
CA SER A 154 -15.96 0.62 0.46
C SER A 154 -16.33 1.88 1.25
N GLY A 155 -17.04 2.83 0.64
CA GLY A 155 -17.33 4.13 1.25
C GLY A 155 -16.07 4.94 1.55
N THR A 156 -15.00 4.74 0.78
CA THR A 156 -13.70 5.44 0.90
C THR A 156 -13.46 6.37 -0.28
N ARG A 157 -12.50 7.29 -0.17
CA ARG A 157 -12.09 8.14 -1.31
C ARG A 157 -11.33 7.37 -2.41
N VAL A 158 -10.87 6.16 -2.11
CA VAL A 158 -10.15 5.27 -3.05
C VAL A 158 -11.14 4.46 -3.87
N LYS A 159 -11.10 4.60 -5.20
CA LYS A 159 -11.99 3.89 -6.13
C LYS A 159 -11.64 2.40 -6.23
N SER A 160 -12.64 1.55 -6.10
CA SER A 160 -12.53 0.09 -6.29
C SER A 160 -12.76 -0.32 -7.74
N HIS A 161 -12.19 -1.47 -8.12
CA HIS A 161 -12.32 -2.16 -9.39
C HIS A 161 -13.03 -3.52 -9.19
N PHE A 162 -13.83 -3.95 -10.17
CA PHE A 162 -14.70 -5.13 -10.06
C PHE A 162 -14.30 -6.29 -10.98
N ALA A 163 -13.02 -6.39 -11.31
CA ALA A 163 -12.45 -7.45 -12.14
C ALA A 163 -11.20 -8.03 -11.46
N LYS A 164 -10.54 -9.03 -12.07
CA LYS A 164 -9.20 -9.41 -11.63
C LYS A 164 -8.17 -8.41 -12.18
N PRO A 165 -7.10 -8.08 -11.44
CA PRO A 165 -6.01 -7.30 -12.00
C PRO A 165 -5.37 -8.02 -13.18
N ASN A 166 -5.13 -7.32 -14.28
CA ASN A 166 -4.26 -7.82 -15.33
C ASN A 166 -2.80 -7.56 -14.93
N TRP A 167 -2.18 -8.53 -14.26
CA TRP A 167 -0.82 -8.37 -13.72
C TRP A 167 0.19 -8.00 -14.79
N ARG A 168 0.09 -8.57 -16.00
CA ARG A 168 1.00 -8.23 -17.10
C ARG A 168 0.94 -6.74 -17.46
N SER A 169 -0.26 -6.16 -17.50
CA SER A 169 -0.45 -4.71 -17.71
C SER A 169 0.09 -3.89 -16.54
N VAL A 170 -0.07 -4.36 -15.30
CA VAL A 170 0.50 -3.72 -14.11
C VAL A 170 2.03 -3.66 -14.19
N TYR A 171 2.69 -4.80 -14.42
CA TYR A 171 4.15 -4.85 -14.59
C TYR A 171 4.63 -4.00 -15.76
N LYS A 172 3.93 -4.05 -16.91
CA LYS A 172 4.26 -3.22 -18.07
C LYS A 172 4.21 -1.74 -17.74
N ARG A 173 3.14 -1.29 -17.09
CA ARG A 173 2.96 0.12 -16.70
C ARG A 173 4.08 0.54 -15.76
N ILE A 174 4.33 -0.23 -14.70
CA ILE A 174 5.36 0.08 -13.71
C ILE A 174 6.76 0.12 -14.36
N ALA A 175 7.09 -0.82 -15.24
CA ALA A 175 8.37 -0.85 -15.96
C ALA A 175 8.57 0.37 -16.87
N LEU A 176 7.50 0.86 -17.51
CA LEU A 176 7.56 2.05 -18.35
C LEU A 176 7.69 3.33 -17.51
N THR A 177 7.06 3.39 -16.34
CA THR A 177 7.14 4.54 -15.42
C THR A 177 8.51 4.64 -14.75
N HIS A 178 9.09 3.51 -14.33
CA HIS A 178 10.31 3.45 -13.51
C HIS A 178 11.48 2.83 -14.28
N ASN A 179 11.85 3.46 -15.40
CA ASN A 179 12.93 3.02 -16.27
C ASN A 179 14.27 3.01 -15.52
N GLY A 180 14.98 1.88 -15.54
CA GLY A 180 16.32 1.73 -14.93
C GLY A 180 16.32 1.60 -13.40
N GLN A 181 15.15 1.56 -12.76
CA GLN A 181 15.03 1.40 -11.31
C GLN A 181 14.87 -0.07 -10.91
N ARG A 182 15.05 -0.34 -9.61
CA ARG A 182 14.81 -1.65 -9.00
C ARG A 182 13.58 -1.57 -8.10
N ILE A 183 12.67 -2.52 -8.29
CA ILE A 183 11.33 -2.53 -7.70
C ILE A 183 11.18 -3.78 -6.84
N GLY A 184 10.85 -3.58 -5.57
CA GLY A 184 10.54 -4.68 -4.67
C GLY A 184 9.08 -5.10 -4.82
N VAL A 185 8.82 -6.33 -5.24
CA VAL A 185 7.48 -6.89 -5.35
C VAL A 185 7.21 -7.78 -4.14
N PHE A 186 6.28 -7.37 -3.29
CA PHE A 186 5.93 -8.09 -2.05
C PHE A 186 4.54 -8.69 -2.18
N TYR A 187 4.43 -10.00 -1.98
CA TYR A 187 3.19 -10.73 -2.14
C TYR A 187 2.80 -11.50 -0.88
N CYS A 188 1.54 -11.38 -0.46
CA CYS A 188 0.96 -12.22 0.61
C CYS A 188 -0.49 -12.60 0.28
N GLY A 189 -0.81 -13.89 0.45
CA GLY A 189 -2.13 -14.46 0.23
C GLY A 189 -2.10 -15.82 -0.46
N ALA A 190 -3.23 -16.20 -1.08
CA ALA A 190 -3.41 -17.52 -1.69
C ALA A 190 -2.30 -17.91 -2.69
N PRO A 191 -1.96 -19.19 -2.89
CA PRO A 191 -0.83 -19.57 -3.74
C PRO A 191 -1.04 -19.33 -5.24
N ALA A 192 -2.28 -19.22 -5.71
CA ALA A 192 -2.63 -19.22 -7.13
C ALA A 192 -1.85 -18.19 -8.00
N PRO A 193 -1.79 -16.88 -7.66
CA PRO A 193 -1.08 -15.89 -8.50
C PRO A 193 0.45 -15.88 -8.28
N VAL A 194 0.99 -16.61 -7.30
CA VAL A 194 2.44 -16.54 -6.96
C VAL A 194 3.30 -16.90 -8.17
N LYS A 195 2.93 -17.97 -8.89
CA LYS A 195 3.67 -18.42 -10.08
C LYS A 195 3.64 -17.38 -11.19
N GLU A 196 2.48 -16.81 -11.45
CA GLU A 196 2.29 -15.76 -12.46
C GLU A 196 3.10 -14.51 -12.11
N LEU A 197 2.97 -13.99 -10.89
CA LEU A 197 3.68 -12.79 -10.45
C LEU A 197 5.19 -12.97 -10.51
N LYS A 198 5.70 -14.12 -10.04
CA LYS A 198 7.14 -14.42 -10.10
C LYS A 198 7.64 -14.52 -11.55
N GLN A 199 6.86 -15.12 -12.44
CA GLN A 199 7.23 -15.22 -13.86
C GLN A 199 7.22 -13.85 -14.54
N LEU A 200 6.22 -13.01 -14.27
CA LEU A 200 6.16 -11.64 -14.79
C LEU A 200 7.32 -10.79 -14.28
N ALA A 201 7.68 -10.90 -12.99
CA ALA A 201 8.84 -10.22 -12.44
C ALA A 201 10.14 -10.59 -13.19
N ALA A 202 10.36 -11.88 -13.45
CA ALA A 202 11.51 -12.34 -14.22
C ALA A 202 11.46 -11.83 -15.67
N ASP A 203 10.33 -12.01 -16.35
CA ASP A 203 10.13 -11.62 -17.74
C ASP A 203 10.41 -10.14 -17.99
N PHE A 204 9.82 -9.25 -17.17
CA PHE A 204 10.03 -7.82 -17.32
C PHE A 204 11.44 -7.42 -16.91
N SER A 205 12.03 -8.03 -15.88
CA SER A 205 13.43 -7.79 -15.51
C SER A 205 14.43 -8.12 -16.62
N HIS A 206 14.11 -9.10 -17.46
CA HIS A 206 14.92 -9.47 -18.62
C HIS A 206 14.65 -8.61 -19.84
N LYS A 207 13.39 -8.26 -20.09
CA LYS A 207 12.95 -7.56 -21.32
C LYS A 207 13.02 -6.04 -21.23
N THR A 208 13.13 -5.47 -20.02
CA THR A 208 13.24 -4.04 -19.79
C THR A 208 14.47 -3.70 -18.95
N SER A 209 14.76 -2.41 -18.83
CA SER A 209 15.82 -1.87 -17.97
C SER A 209 15.45 -1.92 -16.48
N THR A 210 14.17 -1.93 -16.15
CA THR A 210 13.64 -2.02 -14.78
C THR A 210 13.83 -3.42 -14.22
N LYS A 211 14.31 -3.54 -12.97
CA LYS A 211 14.47 -4.82 -12.27
C LYS A 211 13.36 -5.02 -11.26
N PHE A 212 12.78 -6.21 -11.21
CA PHE A 212 11.74 -6.61 -10.27
C PHE A 212 12.25 -7.75 -9.39
N ASP A 213 12.37 -7.48 -8.09
CA ASP A 213 12.76 -8.48 -7.10
C ASP A 213 11.50 -8.99 -6.41
N PHE A 214 11.13 -10.26 -6.65
CA PHE A 214 9.91 -10.85 -6.10
C PHE A 214 10.15 -11.52 -4.74
N HIS A 215 9.39 -11.06 -3.74
CA HIS A 215 9.38 -11.52 -2.37
C HIS A 215 8.02 -12.13 -2.04
N LYS A 216 8.02 -13.42 -1.74
CA LYS A 216 6.83 -14.10 -1.22
C LYS A 216 6.91 -14.04 0.31
N GLU A 217 5.97 -13.31 0.89
CA GLU A 217 5.84 -13.23 2.33
C GLU A 217 4.94 -14.35 2.84
N ASN A 218 5.38 -15.04 3.91
CA ASN A 218 4.52 -15.94 4.68
C ASN A 218 4.37 -15.31 6.06
N PHE A 219 3.24 -14.63 6.28
CA PHE A 219 2.85 -14.06 7.56
C PHE A 219 1.91 -15.00 8.31
#